data_AF-A0A9Q4H0K2-F1
#
_entry.id   AF-A0A9Q4H0K2-F1
#
_cell.length_a   1.000
_cell.length_b   1.000
_cell.length_c   1.000
_cell.angle_alpha   90.00
_cell.angle_beta   90.00
_cell.angle_gamma   90.00
#
_symmetry.space_group_name_H-M   'P 1'
#
loop_
_entity.id
_entity.type
_entity.pdbx_description
1 polymer ?
#
loop_
_entity_poly.entity_id
_entity_poly.type
_entity_poly.pdbx_seq_one_letter_code
_entity_poly.pdbx_strand_id
1 'polypeptide(L)'
;AEASEFCQLNYGVDFPMFAKVEVNGSGAHPLFGWLRQETSGLLGDAIKWNFTKFLVGRDGRVIERFAPTTAPGRMRGAIEEALGE
;
A
#
# COMPACT_ATOMS: atom_id res chain seq x y z
N ALA A 1 -11.83 3.69 -15.10
CA ALA A 1 -11.51 5.03 -15.64
C ALA A 1 -11.98 6.13 -14.69
N GLU A 2 -13.27 6.19 -14.32
CA GLU A 2 -13.84 7.29 -13.50
C GLU A 2 -13.11 7.64 -12.19
N ALA A 3 -12.64 6.66 -11.41
CA ALA A 3 -12.00 6.95 -10.12
C ALA A 3 -10.63 7.66 -10.26
N SER A 4 -9.90 7.43 -11.36
CA SER A 4 -8.58 8.03 -11.58
C SER A 4 -8.71 9.50 -12.01
N GLU A 5 -9.61 9.79 -12.94
CA GLU A 5 -9.92 11.16 -13.35
C GLU A 5 -10.50 11.96 -12.19
N PHE A 6 -11.40 11.39 -11.39
CA PHE A 6 -11.95 12.07 -10.22
C PHE A 6 -10.87 12.42 -9.19
N CYS A 7 -9.92 11.53 -8.89
CA CYS A 7 -8.87 11.82 -7.92
C CYS A 7 -7.82 12.81 -8.44
N GLN A 8 -7.44 12.75 -9.72
CA GLN A 8 -6.52 13.73 -10.31
C GLN A 8 -7.15 15.12 -10.42
N LEU A 9 -8.43 15.21 -10.84
CA LEU A 9 -9.14 16.49 -10.89
C LEU A 9 -9.39 17.11 -9.52
N ASN A 10 -9.71 16.30 -8.49
CA ASN A 10 -10.16 16.83 -7.20
C ASN A 10 -9.08 16.91 -6.11
N TYR A 11 -8.03 16.09 -6.18
CA TYR A 11 -7.02 15.99 -5.11
C TYR A 11 -5.59 16.28 -5.56
N GLY A 12 -5.34 16.50 -6.85
CA GLY A 12 -4.04 16.98 -7.36
C GLY A 12 -2.87 16.06 -7.00
N VAL A 13 -3.09 14.74 -7.00
CA VAL A 13 -2.03 13.77 -6.72
C VAL A 13 -1.01 13.76 -7.85
N ASP A 14 0.28 13.79 -7.50
CA ASP A 14 1.42 13.77 -8.42
C ASP A 14 1.93 12.35 -8.72
N PHE A 15 1.34 11.34 -8.08
CA PHE A 15 1.67 9.92 -8.22
C PHE A 15 0.67 9.16 -9.11
N PRO A 16 1.10 8.05 -9.73
CA PRO A 16 0.24 7.25 -10.60
C PRO A 16 -0.91 6.61 -9.83
N MET A 17 -2.11 6.69 -10.42
CA MET A 17 -3.30 5.98 -9.98
C MET A 17 -3.57 4.80 -10.92
N PHE A 18 -3.84 3.63 -10.35
CA PHE A 18 -4.06 2.40 -11.11
C PHE A 18 -5.54 2.06 -11.21
N ALA A 19 -5.87 1.09 -12.07
CA ALA A 19 -7.22 0.56 -12.18
C ALA A 19 -7.70 -0.03 -10.84
N LYS A 20 -9.02 0.02 -10.61
CA LYS A 20 -9.63 -0.60 -9.43
C LYS A 20 -9.48 -2.12 -9.52
N VAL A 21 -8.93 -2.73 -8.46
CA VAL A 21 -8.74 -4.18 -8.33
C VAL A 21 -9.23 -4.67 -6.97
N GLU A 22 -9.45 -5.97 -6.86
CA GLU A 22 -9.65 -6.64 -5.57
C GLU A 22 -8.30 -6.85 -4.87
N VAL A 23 -8.26 -6.63 -3.56
CA VAL A 23 -7.03 -6.75 -2.75
C VAL A 23 -7.07 -7.93 -1.77
N ASN A 24 -8.27 -8.49 -1.54
CA ASN A 24 -8.53 -9.66 -0.69
C ASN A 24 -9.40 -10.67 -1.46
N GLY A 25 -9.54 -11.88 -0.92
CA GLY A 25 -10.36 -12.94 -1.51
C GLY A 25 -9.65 -13.70 -2.64
N SER A 26 -10.38 -14.61 -3.28
CA SER A 26 -9.87 -15.46 -4.37
C SER A 26 -9.60 -14.67 -5.67
N GLY A 27 -10.27 -13.53 -5.86
CA GLY A 27 -10.07 -12.62 -6.99
C GLY A 27 -8.99 -11.56 -6.77
N ALA A 28 -8.28 -11.61 -5.63
CA ALA A 28 -7.26 -10.61 -5.31
C ALA A 28 -6.17 -10.54 -6.39
N HIS A 29 -5.82 -9.32 -6.78
CA HIS A 29 -4.73 -9.10 -7.73
C HIS A 29 -3.42 -9.69 -7.19
N PRO A 30 -2.59 -10.37 -8.02
CA PRO A 30 -1.40 -11.09 -7.56
C PRO A 30 -0.44 -10.26 -6.71
N LEU A 31 -0.24 -8.99 -7.06
CA LEU A 31 0.56 -8.04 -6.26
C LEU A 31 0.08 -7.97 -4.80
N PHE A 32 -1.23 -7.83 -4.57
CA PHE A 32 -1.76 -7.76 -3.21
C PHE A 32 -1.77 -9.12 -2.53
N GLY A 33 -1.87 -10.22 -3.28
CA GLY A 33 -1.63 -11.57 -2.75
C GLY A 33 -0.22 -11.70 -2.16
N TRP A 34 0.79 -11.31 -2.93
CA TRP A 34 2.19 -11.31 -2.48
C TRP A 34 2.43 -10.36 -1.29
N LEU A 35 1.99 -9.09 -1.38
CA LEU A 35 2.15 -8.12 -0.29
C LEU A 35 1.55 -8.59 1.04
N ARG A 36 0.38 -9.24 0.98
CA ARG A 36 -0.28 -9.80 2.17
C ARG A 36 0.55 -10.95 2.77
N GLN A 37 1.06 -11.87 1.94
CA GLN A 37 1.87 -13.00 2.40
C GLN A 37 3.17 -12.55 3.08
N GLU A 38 3.90 -11.61 2.47
CA GLU A 38 5.15 -11.04 3.02
C GLU A 38 4.95 -10.34 4.35
N THR A 39 3.72 -9.88 4.64
CA THR A 39 3.38 -9.10 5.84
C THR A 39 2.39 -9.82 6.74
N SER A 40 2.28 -11.15 6.56
CA SER A 40 1.34 -11.97 7.31
C SER A 40 1.75 -12.05 8.79
N GLY A 41 0.81 -11.71 9.68
CA GLY A 41 1.01 -11.79 11.12
C GLY A 41 0.08 -12.82 11.75
N LEU A 42 0.11 -12.91 13.09
CA LEU A 42 -0.70 -13.85 13.87
C LEU A 42 -2.23 -13.72 13.63
N LEU A 43 -2.70 -12.56 13.15
CA LEU A 43 -4.12 -12.27 12.89
C LEU A 43 -4.51 -12.40 11.40
N GLY A 44 -3.70 -13.14 10.64
CA GLY A 44 -3.86 -13.35 9.20
C GLY A 44 -3.30 -12.19 8.37
N ASP A 45 -3.48 -12.31 7.06
CA ASP A 45 -2.82 -11.45 6.08
C ASP A 45 -3.75 -10.39 5.47
N ALA A 46 -5.07 -10.49 5.71
CA ALA A 46 -6.09 -9.68 5.04
C ALA A 46 -5.89 -8.17 5.22
N ILE A 47 -6.11 -7.40 4.14
CA ILE A 47 -6.14 -5.93 4.15
C ILE A 47 -7.43 -5.47 4.80
N LYS A 48 -7.33 -4.92 6.02
CA LYS A 48 -8.49 -4.71 6.90
C LYS A 48 -9.37 -3.54 6.47
N TRP A 49 -8.80 -2.50 5.87
CA TRP A 49 -9.55 -1.32 5.44
C TRP A 49 -8.81 -0.51 4.36
N ASN A 50 -9.53 0.46 3.78
CA ASN A 50 -8.98 1.47 2.88
C ASN A 50 -7.80 2.21 3.55
N PHE A 51 -6.84 2.64 2.74
CA PHE A 51 -5.61 3.31 3.18
C PHE A 51 -4.64 2.43 4.00
N THR A 52 -4.65 1.11 3.84
CA THR A 52 -3.50 0.28 4.25
C THR A 52 -2.31 0.62 3.35
N LYS A 53 -1.11 0.80 3.90
CA LYS A 53 0.10 1.17 3.15
C LYS A 53 1.17 0.09 3.28
N PHE A 54 1.98 -0.07 2.24
CA PHE A 54 3.10 -1.00 2.20
C PHE A 54 4.34 -0.22 1.77
N LEU A 55 5.44 -0.38 2.50
CA LEU A 55 6.75 0.13 2.13
C LEU A 55 7.55 -1.02 1.51
N VAL A 56 8.00 -0.81 0.27
CA VAL A 56 8.79 -1.78 -0.49
C VAL A 56 10.16 -1.17 -0.77
N GLY A 57 11.21 -1.91 -0.45
CA GLY A 57 12.60 -1.51 -0.64
C GLY A 57 13.00 -1.48 -2.12
N ARG A 58 14.14 -0.86 -2.41
CA ARG A 58 14.71 -0.80 -3.76
C ARG A 58 15.10 -2.17 -4.31
N ASP A 59 15.29 -3.15 -3.43
CA ASP A 59 15.55 -4.56 -3.75
C ASP A 59 14.27 -5.37 -4.02
N GLY A 60 13.10 -4.73 -3.94
CA GLY A 60 11.79 -5.35 -4.14
C GLY A 60 11.25 -6.09 -2.92
N ARG A 61 11.92 -6.05 -1.76
CA ARG A 61 11.41 -6.69 -0.53
C ARG A 61 10.43 -5.79 0.21
N VAL A 62 9.42 -6.39 0.84
CA VAL A 62 8.51 -5.62 1.69
C VAL A 62 9.20 -5.34 3.02
N ILE A 63 9.36 -4.06 3.34
CA ILE A 63 10.00 -3.59 4.57
C ILE A 63 8.97 -3.54 5.70
N GLU A 64 7.83 -2.90 5.44
CA GLU A 64 6.83 -2.67 6.48
C GLU A 64 5.42 -2.54 5.89
N ARG A 65 4.42 -2.89 6.71
CA ARG A 65 3.00 -2.64 6.46
C ARG A 65 2.42 -1.74 7.53
N PHE A 66 1.83 -0.63 7.10
CA PHE A 66 1.21 0.34 7.98
C PHE A 66 -0.31 0.21 7.99
N ALA A 67 -0.89 0.34 9.19
CA ALA A 67 -2.33 0.33 9.39
C ALA A 67 -3.02 1.53 8.68
N PRO A 68 -4.30 1.39 8.33
CA PRO A 68 -5.15 2.49 7.85
C PRO A 68 -5.03 3.77 8.67
N THR A 69 -4.98 3.63 10.00
CA THR A 69 -4.93 4.71 10.99
C THR A 69 -3.54 5.31 11.17
N THR A 70 -2.48 4.71 10.60
CA THR A 70 -1.14 5.30 10.64
C THR A 70 -1.12 6.59 9.84
N ALA A 71 -0.85 7.70 10.53
CA ALA A 71 -0.70 9.03 9.93
C ALA A 71 0.53 9.08 9.02
N PRO A 72 0.49 9.80 7.87
CA PRO A 72 1.61 9.84 6.93
C PRO A 72 2.96 10.24 7.55
N GLY A 73 2.97 11.24 8.43
CA GLY A 73 4.21 11.68 9.09
C GLY A 73 4.90 10.62 9.94
N ARG A 74 4.16 9.61 10.41
CA ARG A 74 4.71 8.48 11.19
C ARG A 74 5.46 7.46 10.34
N MET A 75 5.32 7.50 9.01
CA MET A 75 6.04 6.62 8.08
C MET A 75 7.38 7.21 7.64
N ARG A 76 7.64 8.49 7.92
CA ARG A 76 8.82 9.23 7.46
C ARG A 76 10.13 8.53 7.80
N GLY A 77 10.34 8.18 9.07
CA GLY A 77 11.59 7.55 9.51
C GLY A 77 11.87 6.22 8.80
N ALA A 78 10.85 5.37 8.63
CA ALA A 78 10.99 4.11 7.91
C ALA A 78 11.33 4.33 6.42
N ILE A 79 10.83 5.40 5.81
CA ILE A 79 11.13 5.76 4.42
C ILE A 79 12.57 6.29 4.30
N GLU A 80 12.99 7.18 5.20
CA GLU A 80 14.36 7.72 5.26
C GLU A 80 15.38 6.58 5.47
N GLU A 81 15.10 5.66 6.40
CA GLU A 81 15.91 4.45 6.60
C GLU A 81 15.99 3.58 5.34
N ALA A 82 14.87 3.38 4.63
CA ALA A 82 14.84 2.63 3.37
C ALA A 82 15.61 3.32 2.22
N LEU A 83 15.83 4.64 2.31
CA LEU A 83 16.66 5.41 1.39
C LEU A 83 18.15 5.41 1.79
N GLY A 84 18.46 5.03 3.03
CA GLY A 84 19.79 5.13 3.62
C GLY A 84 20.13 6.55 4.09
N GLU A 85 19.11 7.34 4.45
CA GLU A 85 19.21 8.72 4.96
C GLU A 85 19.08 8.80 6.48
#